data_AF-A0A242CPE1-F1
#
_entry.id   AF-A0A242CPE1-F1
#
_cell.length_a   1.000
_cell.length_b   1.000
_cell.length_c   1.000
_cell.angle_alpha   90.00
_cell.angle_beta   90.00
_cell.angle_gamma   90.00
#
_symmetry.space_group_name_H-M   'P 1'
#
loop_
_entity.id
_entity.type
_entity.pdbx_description
1 polymer ?
#
loop_
_entity_poly.entity_id
_entity_poly.type
_entity_poly.pdbx_seq_one_letter_code
_entity_poly.pdbx_strand_id
1 'polypeptide(L)'
;MGLKKKLLGMAGVALCSTLVLGACGNSSDEGTGEKKEVAINHDSQFPIIKEGEELTLNIMAPGVGMAEWEDMPTLQDYQEKTGIKLTYTTPPSADFSTKLNLAFASGDLPDIVYGAGSQALTASMEIDYGSQGILLPLEEYITPEIMPNLYALTQEDPSILKSITTPDGHIYSLPMISRNATSIWWQGPMWYNGTWLDNLGVSELPKTTEELQELLTRFKDEDPNGNGQADEIPLTDVDMNSTRVWLMAAFGLRTRGIQVDDDVVSYTPTSENYKAFLEYMNTLYDEGLLDKEVYGQSDEQKKAKGENNQLGLFADYFSFFTTGRSEAEAMNDPMFQPLTSEWAPEAKIPGSPRISRGTFALTNVNPSPEASMRWVDYFYSEEGTKYIEQGPEGVLWEYQENADGEKVRVYVDGIDTENTEDERGKITPAYGLTTPNIVIDTTGEYHIRKTADEEPDTRFSDWVAQETAEKMEDIAEVPFPLLYLTIEENDKVAATATDLTTYVEQMEAKFITGVEPLDNWDDYVKTIEAMGIDEYVEVYQTAYDRWKAN
;
A
#
# COMPACT_ATOMS: atom_id res chain seq x y z
N MET A 1 -29.11 31.58 -56.96
CA MET A 1 -30.52 31.17 -56.85
C MET A 1 -30.82 31.02 -55.37
N GLY A 2 -31.44 32.01 -54.72
CA GLY A 2 -32.90 32.11 -54.63
C GLY A 2 -33.39 31.35 -53.38
N LEU A 3 -33.12 31.85 -52.17
CA LEU A 3 -34.03 32.65 -51.31
C LEU A 3 -35.32 31.93 -50.83
N LYS A 4 -35.46 31.92 -49.48
CA LYS A 4 -36.68 32.14 -48.65
C LYS A 4 -37.42 30.97 -47.98
N LYS A 5 -37.16 30.87 -46.66
CA LYS A 5 -38.08 30.78 -45.50
C LYS A 5 -39.58 31.05 -45.75
N LYS A 6 -40.44 30.29 -45.05
CA LYS A 6 -41.55 30.67 -44.10
C LYS A 6 -42.34 29.38 -43.74
N LEU A 7 -42.62 28.95 -42.51
CA LEU A 7 -43.20 29.52 -41.27
C LEU A 7 -44.72 29.84 -41.35
N LEU A 8 -45.47 29.24 -40.39
CA LEU A 8 -46.90 29.40 -40.00
C LEU A 8 -47.98 28.84 -40.97
N GLY A 9 -49.10 28.24 -40.54
CA GLY A 9 -49.66 28.01 -39.20
C GLY A 9 -51.15 27.58 -39.28
N MET A 10 -51.60 26.85 -38.25
CA MET A 10 -52.92 26.79 -37.59
C MET A 10 -54.27 26.52 -38.33
N ALA A 11 -55.14 25.86 -37.54
CA ALA A 11 -56.61 25.64 -37.62
C ALA A 11 -57.05 24.36 -38.36
N GLY A 12 -57.85 23.45 -37.81
CA GLY A 12 -58.68 23.44 -36.59
C GLY A 12 -60.06 22.83 -36.91
N VAL A 13 -60.71 22.21 -35.91
CA VAL A 13 -62.12 21.74 -35.82
C VAL A 13 -62.31 20.25 -36.20
N ALA A 14 -62.37 19.33 -35.21
CA ALA A 14 -63.54 18.88 -34.40
C ALA A 14 -64.42 17.86 -35.16
N LEU A 15 -65.12 16.87 -34.58
CA LEU A 15 -65.59 16.53 -33.23
C LEU A 15 -66.11 15.07 -33.35
N CYS A 16 -66.02 14.24 -32.31
CA CYS A 16 -67.14 13.43 -31.80
C CYS A 16 -66.70 12.56 -30.62
N SER A 17 -67.13 13.02 -29.45
CA SER A 17 -67.03 12.44 -28.13
C SER A 17 -68.23 11.53 -27.85
N THR A 18 -68.01 10.43 -27.13
CA THR A 18 -68.91 9.84 -26.10
C THR A 18 -68.04 8.84 -25.32
N LEU A 19 -67.40 9.17 -24.19
CA LEU A 19 -67.92 9.34 -22.83
C LEU A 19 -68.91 8.24 -22.38
N VAL A 20 -68.40 7.29 -21.61
CA VAL A 20 -69.07 6.75 -20.42
C VAL A 20 -68.09 6.88 -19.26
N LEU A 21 -68.52 7.63 -18.24
CA LEU A 21 -67.87 7.92 -16.98
C LEU A 21 -68.41 6.97 -15.88
N GLY A 22 -67.51 6.63 -14.94
CA GLY A 22 -67.82 6.08 -13.62
C GLY A 22 -66.89 4.91 -13.30
N ALA A 23 -66.18 4.84 -12.17
CA ALA A 23 -66.04 5.69 -11.01
C ALA A 23 -64.75 5.27 -10.27
N CYS A 24 -64.25 6.15 -9.40
CA CYS A 24 -63.06 5.99 -8.55
C CYS A 24 -62.97 4.65 -7.79
N GLY A 25 -61.74 4.14 -7.63
CA GLY A 25 -61.44 3.02 -6.75
C GLY A 25 -59.94 2.72 -6.67
N ASN A 26 -59.23 3.52 -5.88
CA ASN A 26 -57.94 3.28 -5.20
C ASN A 26 -57.19 1.96 -5.47
N SER A 27 -56.02 2.03 -6.12
CA SER A 27 -54.90 1.11 -5.91
C SER A 27 -53.62 1.73 -6.50
N SER A 28 -52.88 2.41 -5.63
CA SER A 28 -51.46 2.65 -5.77
C SER A 28 -50.74 1.30 -5.79
N ASP A 29 -50.15 0.95 -6.93
CA ASP A 29 -49.24 -0.18 -7.05
C ASP A 29 -47.82 0.39 -6.89
N GLU A 30 -47.46 0.65 -5.63
CA GLU A 30 -46.06 0.71 -5.21
C GLU A 30 -45.60 -0.75 -5.10
N GLY A 31 -44.98 -1.25 -6.16
CA GLY A 31 -44.23 -2.50 -6.13
C GLY A 31 -42.92 -2.29 -5.39
N THR A 32 -42.95 -2.22 -4.06
CA THR A 32 -41.80 -2.57 -3.22
C THR A 32 -41.58 -4.07 -3.37
N GLY A 33 -40.70 -4.46 -4.28
CA GLY A 33 -40.17 -5.82 -4.30
C GLY A 33 -39.40 -6.02 -3.00
N GLU A 34 -39.93 -6.84 -2.08
CA GLU A 34 -39.16 -7.39 -0.97
C GLU A 34 -37.89 -8.04 -1.57
N LYS A 35 -36.71 -7.47 -1.28
CA LYS A 35 -35.44 -8.20 -1.46
C LYS A 35 -35.58 -9.46 -0.61
N LYS A 36 -35.70 -10.62 -1.24
CA LYS A 36 -35.75 -11.90 -0.53
C LYS A 36 -34.39 -12.06 0.16
N GLU A 37 -34.40 -11.95 1.48
CA GLU A 37 -33.22 -12.07 2.32
C GLU A 37 -32.65 -13.49 2.19
N VAL A 38 -31.38 -13.59 1.78
CA VAL A 38 -30.69 -14.87 1.60
C VAL A 38 -30.41 -15.48 2.97
N ALA A 39 -30.79 -16.74 3.16
CA ALA A 39 -30.59 -17.39 4.45
C ALA A 39 -29.11 -17.78 4.66
N ILE A 40 -28.50 -17.22 5.70
CA ILE A 40 -27.08 -17.42 6.04
C ILE A 40 -26.88 -18.68 6.90
N ASN A 41 -25.79 -19.42 6.66
CA ASN A 41 -25.39 -20.60 7.41
C ASN A 41 -24.40 -20.24 8.54
N HIS A 42 -24.89 -20.08 9.77
CA HIS A 42 -24.03 -19.74 10.92
C HIS A 42 -23.40 -20.95 11.62
N ASP A 43 -23.66 -22.19 11.16
CA ASP A 43 -23.18 -23.39 11.84
C ASP A 43 -21.71 -23.72 11.49
N SER A 44 -21.17 -23.14 10.41
CA SER A 44 -19.81 -23.33 9.92
C SER A 44 -19.34 -22.14 9.07
N GLN A 45 -18.03 -22.01 8.82
CA GLN A 45 -17.49 -21.00 7.90
C GLN A 45 -17.93 -21.22 6.45
N PHE A 46 -18.09 -22.48 6.04
CA PHE A 46 -18.46 -22.86 4.67
C PHE A 46 -19.49 -23.99 4.67
N PRO A 47 -20.46 -23.99 3.72
CA PRO A 47 -20.79 -22.88 2.83
C PRO A 47 -21.36 -21.69 3.61
N ILE A 48 -21.27 -20.48 3.07
CA ILE A 48 -21.71 -19.24 3.76
C ILE A 48 -23.24 -19.11 3.72
N ILE A 49 -23.86 -19.47 2.60
CA ILE A 49 -25.30 -19.46 2.43
C ILE A 49 -25.87 -20.87 2.63
N LYS A 50 -27.14 -20.97 3.06
CA LYS A 50 -27.81 -22.27 3.26
C LYS A 50 -28.05 -23.00 1.94
N GLU A 51 -28.07 -24.33 2.01
CA GLU A 51 -28.38 -25.18 0.85
C GLU A 51 -29.73 -24.80 0.22
N GLY A 52 -29.71 -24.59 -1.11
CA GLY A 52 -30.89 -24.20 -1.88
C GLY A 52 -31.14 -22.69 -1.97
N GLU A 53 -30.36 -21.86 -1.28
CA GLU A 53 -30.30 -20.43 -1.53
C GLU A 53 -29.38 -20.09 -2.71
N GLU A 54 -29.63 -18.96 -3.36
CA GLU A 54 -28.78 -18.44 -4.43
C GLU A 54 -28.41 -16.98 -4.13
N LEU A 55 -27.12 -16.68 -4.19
CA LEU A 55 -26.58 -15.33 -4.06
C LEU A 55 -25.57 -15.10 -5.18
N THR A 56 -25.70 -13.98 -5.89
CA THR A 56 -24.71 -13.51 -6.85
C THR A 56 -24.26 -12.11 -6.42
N LEU A 57 -22.94 -11.89 -6.38
CA LEU A 57 -22.35 -10.60 -6.04
C LEU A 57 -21.53 -10.08 -7.22
N ASN A 58 -21.71 -8.81 -7.55
CA ASN A 58 -20.89 -8.09 -8.51
C ASN A 58 -19.71 -7.40 -7.82
N ILE A 59 -18.50 -7.80 -8.18
CA ILE A 59 -17.25 -7.26 -7.65
C ILE A 59 -16.62 -6.33 -8.69
N MET A 60 -16.26 -5.11 -8.26
CA MET A 60 -15.40 -4.22 -9.03
C MET A 60 -14.01 -4.17 -8.39
N ALA A 61 -12.97 -4.46 -9.17
CA ALA A 61 -11.58 -4.50 -8.71
C ALA A 61 -10.60 -4.09 -9.82
N PRO A 62 -9.35 -3.67 -9.50
CA PRO A 62 -8.37 -3.38 -10.54
C PRO A 62 -7.90 -4.66 -11.24
N GLY A 63 -7.83 -4.63 -12.58
CA GLY A 63 -7.31 -5.71 -13.40
C GLY A 63 -5.82 -5.56 -13.69
N VAL A 64 -5.00 -6.48 -13.18
CA VAL A 64 -3.53 -6.51 -13.37
C VAL A 64 -3.07 -7.19 -14.66
N GLY A 65 -3.99 -7.83 -15.39
CA GLY A 65 -3.76 -8.28 -16.77
C GLY A 65 -3.02 -9.62 -16.92
N MET A 66 -2.85 -10.40 -15.84
CA MET A 66 -2.26 -11.75 -15.90
C MET A 66 -3.27 -12.83 -16.34
N ALA A 67 -4.52 -12.72 -15.86
CA ALA A 67 -5.65 -13.54 -16.26
C ALA A 67 -6.97 -12.79 -16.01
N GLU A 68 -8.05 -13.20 -16.67
CA GLU A 68 -9.39 -12.73 -16.33
C GLU A 68 -9.84 -13.37 -15.01
N TRP A 69 -10.47 -12.60 -14.12
CA TRP A 69 -10.84 -13.07 -12.78
C TRP A 69 -11.86 -14.22 -12.81
N GLU A 70 -12.70 -14.29 -13.84
CA GLU A 70 -13.64 -15.40 -14.01
C GLU A 70 -12.96 -16.75 -14.31
N ASP A 71 -11.74 -16.71 -14.83
CA ASP A 71 -10.93 -17.88 -15.17
C ASP A 71 -9.93 -18.27 -14.07
N MET A 72 -9.80 -17.47 -13.00
CA MET A 72 -8.87 -17.73 -11.90
C MET A 72 -9.35 -18.93 -11.05
N PRO A 73 -8.57 -20.02 -10.94
CA PRO A 73 -8.93 -21.20 -10.16
C PRO A 73 -9.27 -20.90 -8.70
N THR A 74 -8.56 -19.95 -8.07
CA THR A 74 -8.83 -19.56 -6.67
C THR A 74 -10.25 -19.00 -6.51
N LEU A 75 -10.69 -18.17 -7.45
CA LEU A 75 -12.03 -17.57 -7.39
C LEU A 75 -13.13 -18.56 -7.81
N GLN A 76 -12.84 -19.48 -8.72
CA GLN A 76 -13.77 -20.57 -9.07
C GLN A 76 -13.99 -21.51 -7.88
N ASP A 77 -12.92 -21.99 -7.27
CA ASP A 77 -12.97 -22.85 -6.08
C ASP A 77 -13.67 -22.13 -4.91
N TYR A 78 -13.38 -20.84 -4.70
CA TYR A 78 -13.99 -20.09 -3.61
C TYR A 78 -15.49 -19.87 -3.80
N GLN A 79 -15.97 -19.73 -5.04
CA GLN A 79 -17.42 -19.72 -5.33
C GLN A 79 -18.08 -21.04 -4.95
N GLU A 80 -17.46 -22.18 -5.25
CA GLU A 80 -17.97 -23.51 -4.86
C GLU A 80 -17.96 -23.68 -3.34
N LYS A 81 -16.87 -23.28 -2.68
CA LYS A 81 -16.68 -23.38 -1.23
C LYS A 81 -17.70 -22.55 -0.45
N THR A 82 -17.99 -21.34 -0.93
CA THR A 82 -18.89 -20.39 -0.26
C THR A 82 -20.35 -20.59 -0.63
N GLY A 83 -20.61 -21.14 -1.82
CA GLY A 83 -21.95 -21.19 -2.44
C GLY A 83 -22.36 -19.86 -3.08
N ILE A 84 -21.50 -18.84 -3.09
CA ILE A 84 -21.78 -17.52 -3.63
C ILE A 84 -21.25 -17.44 -5.06
N LYS A 85 -22.08 -17.03 -6.01
CA LYS A 85 -21.66 -16.77 -7.40
C LYS A 85 -21.10 -15.35 -7.51
N LEU A 86 -20.11 -15.15 -8.37
CA LEU A 86 -19.47 -13.86 -8.55
C LEU A 86 -19.53 -13.42 -10.02
N THR A 87 -19.75 -12.12 -10.23
CA THR A 87 -19.50 -11.45 -11.50
C THR A 87 -18.48 -10.35 -11.29
N TYR A 88 -17.68 -10.05 -12.31
CA TYR A 88 -16.52 -9.17 -12.16
C TYR A 88 -16.57 -7.99 -13.13
N THR A 89 -16.16 -6.82 -12.64
CA THR A 89 -15.82 -5.64 -13.43
C THR A 89 -14.37 -5.26 -13.12
N THR A 90 -13.44 -5.69 -13.98
CA THR A 90 -11.99 -5.56 -13.75
C THR A 90 -11.30 -4.69 -14.80
N PRO A 91 -11.53 -3.36 -14.82
CA PRO A 91 -10.82 -2.49 -15.74
C PRO A 91 -9.31 -2.51 -15.45
N PRO A 92 -8.44 -2.24 -16.44
CA PRO A 92 -7.00 -2.17 -16.21
C PRO A 92 -6.66 -1.25 -15.04
N SER A 93 -5.67 -1.62 -14.22
CA SER A 93 -5.33 -0.87 -12.99
C SER A 93 -5.11 0.63 -13.22
N ALA A 94 -4.52 1.01 -14.35
CA ALA A 94 -4.31 2.41 -14.72
C ALA A 94 -5.62 3.22 -14.92
N ASP A 95 -6.71 2.54 -15.29
CA ASP A 95 -8.02 3.16 -15.53
C ASP A 95 -8.98 2.99 -14.34
N PHE A 96 -8.63 2.16 -13.36
CA PHE A 96 -9.54 1.73 -12.29
C PHE A 96 -10.13 2.89 -11.50
N SER A 97 -9.32 3.83 -11.00
CA SER A 97 -9.83 4.99 -10.23
C SER A 97 -10.83 5.83 -11.03
N THR A 98 -10.60 6.01 -12.33
CA THR A 98 -11.53 6.75 -13.20
C THR A 98 -12.85 6.00 -13.36
N LYS A 99 -12.80 4.67 -13.52
CA LYS A 99 -14.00 3.84 -13.65
C LYS A 99 -14.79 3.76 -12.36
N LEU A 100 -14.12 3.62 -11.22
CA LEU A 100 -14.75 3.59 -9.91
C LEU A 100 -15.49 4.91 -9.62
N ASN A 101 -14.84 6.04 -9.91
CA ASN A 101 -15.47 7.36 -9.80
C ASN A 101 -16.71 7.50 -10.69
N LEU A 102 -16.65 6.96 -11.92
CA LEU A 102 -17.80 6.98 -12.82
C LEU A 102 -18.96 6.12 -12.30
N ALA A 103 -18.68 4.96 -11.71
CA ALA A 103 -19.69 4.09 -11.09
C ALA A 103 -20.40 4.80 -9.92
N PHE A 104 -19.63 5.43 -9.03
CA PHE A 104 -20.21 6.22 -7.93
C PHE A 104 -21.04 7.39 -8.41
N ALA A 105 -20.56 8.13 -9.43
CA ALA A 105 -21.28 9.29 -9.96
C ALA A 105 -22.55 8.92 -10.75
N SER A 106 -22.57 7.75 -11.41
CA SER A 106 -23.71 7.30 -12.24
C SER A 106 -24.76 6.53 -11.43
N GLY A 107 -24.39 5.99 -10.28
CA GLY A 107 -25.21 5.06 -9.50
C GLY A 107 -25.20 3.62 -10.04
N ASP A 108 -24.38 3.32 -11.05
CA ASP A 108 -24.13 1.96 -11.54
C ASP A 108 -23.12 1.25 -10.64
N LEU A 109 -23.55 1.00 -9.40
CA LEU A 109 -22.70 0.56 -8.30
C LEU A 109 -22.46 -0.96 -8.35
N PRO A 110 -21.23 -1.43 -8.07
CA PRO A 110 -20.98 -2.84 -7.77
C PRO A 110 -21.52 -3.18 -6.38
N ASP A 111 -21.72 -4.46 -6.07
CA ASP A 111 -22.06 -4.90 -4.70
C ASP A 111 -20.86 -4.76 -3.75
N ILE A 112 -19.66 -4.98 -4.29
CA ILE A 112 -18.37 -4.94 -3.58
C ILE A 112 -17.36 -4.13 -4.41
N VAL A 113 -16.67 -3.20 -3.75
CA VAL A 113 -15.40 -2.64 -4.24
C VAL A 113 -14.27 -3.41 -3.55
N TYR A 114 -13.43 -4.09 -4.33
CA TYR A 114 -12.38 -4.98 -3.82
C TYR A 114 -11.01 -4.57 -4.35
N GLY A 115 -9.99 -4.60 -3.49
CA GLY A 115 -8.60 -4.38 -3.88
C GLY A 115 -8.30 -2.98 -4.42
N ALA A 116 -9.17 -2.00 -4.16
CA ALA A 116 -9.03 -0.64 -4.68
C ALA A 116 -7.81 0.08 -4.07
N GLY A 117 -7.54 -0.19 -2.79
CA GLY A 117 -6.51 0.50 -2.02
C GLY A 117 -6.82 1.98 -1.83
N SER A 118 -5.98 2.65 -1.04
CA SER A 118 -6.16 4.07 -0.67
C SER A 118 -5.99 5.04 -1.84
N GLN A 119 -5.43 4.59 -2.97
CA GLN A 119 -5.24 5.41 -4.18
C GLN A 119 -6.51 5.51 -5.04
N ALA A 120 -7.36 4.47 -5.04
CA ALA A 120 -8.59 4.46 -5.82
C ALA A 120 -9.84 4.65 -4.97
N LEU A 121 -9.93 3.99 -3.82
CA LEU A 121 -10.92 4.28 -2.79
C LEU A 121 -10.25 5.14 -1.71
N THR A 122 -10.18 6.44 -1.97
CA THR A 122 -9.47 7.38 -1.10
C THR A 122 -10.21 7.62 0.22
N ALA A 123 -9.48 8.03 1.26
CA ALA A 123 -10.08 8.39 2.55
C ALA A 123 -11.19 9.45 2.43
N SER A 124 -11.04 10.41 1.50
CA SER A 124 -12.06 11.43 1.23
C SER A 124 -13.32 10.82 0.58
N MET A 125 -13.14 9.86 -0.35
CA MET A 125 -14.26 9.13 -0.96
C MET A 125 -14.98 8.24 0.06
N GLU A 126 -14.26 7.60 0.97
CA GLU A 126 -14.87 6.82 2.06
C GLU A 126 -15.81 7.69 2.90
N ILE A 127 -15.38 8.90 3.25
CA ILE A 127 -16.20 9.85 4.01
C ILE A 127 -17.38 10.37 3.18
N ASP A 128 -17.11 10.84 1.96
CA ASP A 128 -18.13 11.48 1.13
C ASP A 128 -19.24 10.48 0.77
N TYR A 129 -18.88 9.35 0.17
CA TYR A 129 -19.85 8.33 -0.22
C TYR A 129 -20.43 7.55 0.96
N GLY A 130 -19.70 7.42 2.06
CA GLY A 130 -20.23 6.91 3.33
C GLY A 130 -21.33 7.79 3.88
N SER A 131 -21.09 9.10 4.00
CA SER A 131 -22.08 10.08 4.50
C SER A 131 -23.33 10.20 3.61
N GLN A 132 -23.21 9.90 2.32
CA GLN A 132 -24.32 9.84 1.37
C GLN A 132 -25.10 8.51 1.44
N GLY A 133 -24.63 7.53 2.21
CA GLY A 133 -25.22 6.19 2.30
C GLY A 133 -25.03 5.37 1.03
N ILE A 134 -24.02 5.70 0.22
CA ILE A 134 -23.61 4.90 -0.96
C ILE A 134 -22.73 3.74 -0.49
N LEU A 135 -21.77 4.00 0.40
CA LEU A 135 -21.03 2.96 1.11
C LEU A 135 -21.78 2.59 2.39
N LEU A 136 -21.84 1.29 2.71
CA LEU A 136 -22.48 0.79 3.91
C LEU A 136 -21.51 0.90 5.12
N PRO A 137 -21.98 1.35 6.29
CA PRO A 137 -21.26 1.17 7.55
C PRO A 137 -21.03 -0.32 7.82
N LEU A 138 -19.82 -0.68 8.25
CA LEU A 138 -19.37 -2.07 8.40
C LEU A 138 -19.19 -2.50 9.86
N GLU A 139 -19.13 -1.56 10.80
CA GLU A 139 -18.78 -1.82 12.19
C GLU A 139 -19.74 -2.78 12.91
N GLU A 140 -21.01 -2.85 12.48
CA GLU A 140 -21.99 -3.78 13.05
C GLU A 140 -21.69 -5.25 12.73
N TYR A 141 -20.93 -5.51 11.67
CA TYR A 141 -20.54 -6.86 11.25
C TYR A 141 -19.21 -7.30 11.86
N ILE A 142 -18.39 -6.38 12.39
CA ILE A 142 -17.09 -6.70 13.00
C ILE A 142 -17.34 -7.25 14.41
N THR A 143 -17.79 -8.50 14.47
CA THR A 143 -18.21 -9.23 15.67
C THR A 143 -17.56 -10.61 15.70
N PRO A 144 -17.43 -11.25 16.88
CA PRO A 144 -16.90 -12.61 16.95
C PRO A 144 -17.78 -13.65 16.23
N GLU A 145 -19.05 -13.35 15.96
CA GLU A 145 -19.98 -14.24 15.26
C GLU A 145 -19.91 -14.13 13.73
N ILE A 146 -19.71 -12.93 13.20
CA ILE A 146 -19.76 -12.66 11.74
C ILE A 146 -18.35 -12.57 11.16
N MET A 147 -17.43 -11.92 11.88
CA MET A 147 -16.06 -11.70 11.43
C MET A 147 -15.03 -12.10 12.50
N PRO A 148 -15.01 -13.37 12.94
CA PRO A 148 -14.14 -13.81 14.02
C PRO A 148 -12.66 -13.52 13.77
N ASN A 149 -12.18 -13.58 12.53
CA ASN A 149 -10.76 -13.42 12.21
C ASN A 149 -10.35 -11.95 12.31
N LEU A 150 -11.05 -11.04 11.63
CA LEU A 150 -10.77 -9.62 11.73
C LEU A 150 -11.05 -9.10 13.16
N TYR A 151 -12.13 -9.56 13.79
CA TYR A 151 -12.43 -9.19 15.17
C TYR A 151 -11.26 -9.53 16.10
N ALA A 152 -10.68 -10.73 16.01
CA ALA A 152 -9.51 -11.11 16.82
C ALA A 152 -8.32 -10.15 16.62
N LEU A 153 -8.02 -9.76 15.38
CA LEU A 153 -6.96 -8.80 15.08
C LEU A 153 -7.21 -7.44 15.75
N THR A 154 -8.46 -6.95 15.74
CA THR A 154 -8.81 -5.68 16.40
C THR A 154 -8.70 -5.72 17.92
N GLN A 155 -8.81 -6.92 18.53
CA GLN A 155 -8.58 -7.09 19.97
C GLN A 155 -7.09 -7.12 20.31
N GLU A 156 -6.27 -7.64 19.40
CA GLU A 156 -4.81 -7.65 19.53
C GLU A 156 -4.24 -6.23 19.37
N ASP A 157 -4.68 -5.52 18.33
CA ASP A 157 -4.28 -4.15 18.05
C ASP A 157 -5.50 -3.23 17.86
N PRO A 158 -5.90 -2.50 18.92
CA PRO A 158 -6.99 -1.52 18.84
C PRO A 158 -6.73 -0.37 17.85
N SER A 159 -5.47 -0.13 17.44
CA SER A 159 -5.13 0.92 16.47
C SER A 159 -5.71 0.66 15.08
N ILE A 160 -6.01 -0.61 14.77
CA ILE A 160 -6.68 -1.02 13.52
C ILE A 160 -8.01 -0.30 13.37
N LEU A 161 -8.89 -0.40 14.39
CA LEU A 161 -10.21 0.25 14.35
C LEU A 161 -10.08 1.77 14.28
N LYS A 162 -9.16 2.36 15.07
CA LYS A 162 -8.93 3.82 15.04
C LYS A 162 -8.51 4.32 13.67
N SER A 163 -7.73 3.53 12.94
CA SER A 163 -7.19 3.91 11.63
C SER A 163 -8.19 3.79 10.48
N ILE A 164 -9.25 2.99 10.66
CA ILE A 164 -10.28 2.76 9.64
C ILE A 164 -11.64 3.39 9.97
N THR A 165 -11.83 3.90 11.20
CA THR A 165 -13.04 4.63 11.61
C THR A 165 -12.99 6.08 11.12
N THR A 166 -14.00 6.49 10.37
CA THR A 166 -14.08 7.86 9.83
C THR A 166 -14.61 8.85 10.89
N PRO A 167 -14.54 10.18 10.65
CA PRO A 167 -14.92 11.17 11.65
C PRO A 167 -16.39 11.15 12.09
N ASP A 168 -17.27 10.51 11.31
CA ASP A 168 -18.69 10.33 11.67
C ASP A 168 -18.93 9.11 12.58
N GLY A 169 -17.89 8.32 12.87
CA GLY A 169 -17.93 7.15 13.73
C GLY A 169 -18.16 5.81 12.99
N HIS A 170 -18.30 5.83 11.66
CA HIS A 170 -18.53 4.63 10.86
C HIS A 170 -17.25 4.11 10.20
N ILE A 171 -17.24 2.81 9.90
CA ILE A 171 -16.21 2.13 9.11
C ILE A 171 -16.79 1.83 7.73
N TYR A 172 -16.25 2.42 6.66
CA TYR A 172 -16.79 2.23 5.29
C TYR A 172 -15.93 1.32 4.41
N SER A 173 -14.69 1.05 4.81
CA SER A 173 -13.82 0.06 4.17
C SER A 173 -13.04 -0.73 5.20
N LEU A 174 -12.81 -2.02 4.91
CA LEU A 174 -11.84 -2.84 5.63
C LEU A 174 -10.41 -2.59 5.13
N PRO A 175 -9.38 -2.92 5.93
CA PRO A 175 -7.98 -2.74 5.56
C PRO A 175 -7.28 -4.03 5.12
N MET A 176 -6.12 -3.91 4.47
CA MET A 176 -5.08 -4.94 4.53
C MET A 176 -4.24 -4.72 5.78
N ILE A 177 -3.84 -5.78 6.48
CA ILE A 177 -3.04 -5.70 7.71
C ILE A 177 -1.74 -6.48 7.54
N SER A 178 -0.59 -5.83 7.63
CA SER A 178 0.70 -6.43 7.30
C SER A 178 1.53 -6.76 8.54
N ARG A 179 1.86 -8.04 8.72
CA ARG A 179 2.49 -8.58 9.94
C ARG A 179 3.77 -9.38 9.67
N ASN A 180 4.20 -9.49 8.42
CA ASN A 180 5.46 -10.15 8.09
C ASN A 180 6.67 -9.34 8.62
N ALA A 181 7.86 -9.96 8.61
CA ALA A 181 9.07 -9.32 9.18
C ALA A 181 9.36 -7.94 8.55
N THR A 182 9.23 -7.84 7.22
CA THR A 182 9.53 -6.61 6.46
C THR A 182 8.42 -5.56 6.54
N SER A 183 7.24 -5.89 7.10
CA SER A 183 6.11 -4.97 7.18
C SER A 183 6.39 -3.74 8.05
N ILE A 184 7.47 -3.72 8.85
CA ILE A 184 7.90 -2.53 9.60
C ILE A 184 8.50 -1.45 8.69
N TRP A 185 8.99 -1.83 7.51
CA TRP A 185 9.66 -0.92 6.59
C TRP A 185 8.64 0.09 6.06
N TRP A 186 8.77 1.36 6.48
CA TRP A 186 8.01 2.45 5.87
C TRP A 186 8.36 2.63 4.40
N GLN A 187 9.63 2.43 4.08
CA GLN A 187 10.22 2.47 2.75
C GLN A 187 11.32 1.40 2.72
N GLY A 188 11.62 0.84 1.55
CA GLY A 188 12.67 -0.19 1.41
C GLY A 188 14.01 0.25 2.02
N PRO A 189 14.79 -0.68 2.59
CA PRO A 189 16.05 -0.36 3.25
C PRO A 189 17.14 0.07 2.27
N MET A 190 18.27 0.50 2.83
CA MET A 190 19.54 0.60 2.12
C MET A 190 20.44 -0.59 2.47
N TRP A 191 21.35 -0.95 1.58
CA TRP A 191 22.22 -2.12 1.71
C TRP A 191 23.67 -1.71 1.43
N TYR A 192 24.59 -2.10 2.31
CA TYR A 192 26.02 -1.97 2.05
C TYR A 192 26.50 -3.12 1.16
N ASN A 193 27.45 -2.84 0.27
CA ASN A 193 28.18 -3.86 -0.45
C ASN A 193 29.13 -4.57 0.52
N GLY A 194 28.77 -5.79 0.93
CA GLY A 194 29.55 -6.56 1.91
C GLY A 194 30.99 -6.82 1.49
N THR A 195 31.20 -7.11 0.21
CA THR A 195 32.54 -7.38 -0.32
C THR A 195 33.42 -6.14 -0.24
N TRP A 196 32.86 -4.94 -0.42
CA TRP A 196 33.60 -3.70 -0.25
C TRP A 196 33.96 -3.48 1.21
N LEU A 197 33.04 -3.73 2.15
CA LEU A 197 33.34 -3.68 3.58
C LEU A 197 34.48 -4.63 3.95
N ASP A 198 34.44 -5.87 3.46
CA ASP A 198 35.49 -6.88 3.68
C ASP A 198 36.86 -6.43 3.14
N ASN A 199 36.90 -5.91 1.90
CA ASN A 199 38.12 -5.44 1.26
C ASN A 199 38.76 -4.26 2.00
N LEU A 200 37.93 -3.40 2.58
CA LEU A 200 38.37 -2.24 3.38
C LEU A 200 38.60 -2.57 4.86
N GLY A 201 38.34 -3.82 5.29
CA GLY A 201 38.49 -4.26 6.66
C GLY A 201 37.52 -3.60 7.64
N VAL A 202 36.31 -3.25 7.17
CA VAL A 202 35.26 -2.60 7.97
C VAL A 202 34.38 -3.67 8.61
N SER A 203 34.56 -3.90 9.90
CA SER A 203 33.79 -4.89 10.67
C SER A 203 32.64 -4.29 11.49
N GLU A 204 32.63 -2.97 11.69
CA GLU A 204 31.57 -2.25 12.38
C GLU A 204 30.96 -1.22 11.43
N LEU A 205 29.64 -1.25 11.30
CA LEU A 205 28.91 -0.30 10.46
C LEU A 205 28.81 1.08 11.14
N PRO A 206 28.75 2.17 10.37
CA PRO A 206 28.61 3.53 10.89
C PRO A 206 27.39 3.70 11.80
N LYS A 207 27.54 4.41 12.92
CA LYS A 207 26.46 4.75 13.86
C LYS A 207 26.16 6.26 13.89
N THR A 208 27.00 7.05 13.25
CA THR A 208 26.85 8.51 13.15
C THR A 208 26.93 8.98 11.70
N THR A 209 26.41 10.17 11.43
CA THR A 209 26.53 10.84 10.12
C THR A 209 27.98 11.05 9.70
N GLU A 210 28.87 11.32 10.67
CA GLU A 210 30.31 11.54 10.41
C GLU A 210 31.01 10.22 10.05
N GLU A 211 30.76 9.13 10.79
CA GLU A 211 31.29 7.81 10.48
C GLU A 211 30.81 7.31 9.11
N LEU A 212 29.55 7.62 8.74
CA LEU A 212 29.04 7.28 7.42
C LEU A 212 29.80 8.05 6.34
N GLN A 213 29.98 9.36 6.49
CA GLN A 213 30.72 10.17 5.53
C GLN A 213 32.17 9.68 5.36
N GLU A 214 32.83 9.31 6.46
CA GLU A 214 34.16 8.69 6.42
C GLU A 214 34.15 7.38 5.61
N LEU A 215 33.21 6.48 5.88
CA LEU A 215 33.10 5.22 5.13
C LEU A 215 32.83 5.45 3.64
N LEU A 216 31.90 6.34 3.29
CA LEU A 216 31.61 6.69 1.90
C LEU A 216 32.84 7.27 1.19
N THR A 217 33.65 8.06 1.91
CA THR A 217 34.93 8.56 1.37
C THR A 217 35.88 7.42 1.07
N ARG A 218 35.98 6.43 1.95
CA ARG A 218 36.82 5.24 1.71
C ARG A 218 36.30 4.42 0.52
N PHE A 219 34.99 4.26 0.38
CA PHE A 219 34.41 3.60 -0.81
C PHE A 219 34.82 4.28 -2.11
N LYS A 220 34.90 5.61 -2.12
CA LYS A 220 35.30 6.39 -3.28
C LYS A 220 36.80 6.28 -3.59
N ASP A 221 37.64 6.32 -2.57
CA ASP A 221 39.07 6.62 -2.73
C ASP A 221 39.98 5.38 -2.62
N GLU A 222 39.50 4.26 -2.07
CA GLU A 222 40.33 3.09 -1.74
C GLU A 222 40.18 1.88 -2.69
N ASP A 223 39.53 2.02 -3.87
CA ASP A 223 39.35 0.95 -4.89
C ASP A 223 38.78 -0.36 -4.29
N PRO A 224 37.68 -0.33 -3.51
CA PRO A 224 37.13 -1.52 -2.87
C PRO A 224 36.61 -2.55 -3.87
N ASN A 225 36.36 -2.18 -5.12
CA ASN A 225 35.99 -3.14 -6.17
C ASN A 225 37.22 -3.85 -6.79
N GLY A 226 38.42 -3.31 -6.57
CA GLY A 226 39.70 -3.92 -6.92
C GLY A 226 40.04 -3.91 -8.42
N ASN A 227 39.41 -3.04 -9.20
CA ASN A 227 39.60 -2.96 -10.65
C ASN A 227 40.68 -1.95 -11.07
N GLY A 228 41.16 -1.12 -10.13
CA GLY A 228 42.22 -0.12 -10.35
C GLY A 228 41.76 1.14 -11.08
N GLN A 229 40.45 1.37 -11.20
CA GLN A 229 39.81 2.57 -11.74
C GLN A 229 38.99 3.22 -10.63
N ALA A 230 38.92 4.55 -10.62
CA ALA A 230 38.04 5.28 -9.71
C ALA A 230 36.62 5.33 -10.32
N ASP A 231 35.90 4.22 -10.26
CA ASP A 231 34.54 4.08 -10.79
C ASP A 231 33.50 3.70 -9.73
N GLU A 232 33.90 3.68 -8.47
CA GLU A 232 33.02 3.49 -7.33
C GLU A 232 32.06 4.66 -7.11
N ILE A 233 30.81 4.29 -6.84
CA ILE A 233 29.71 5.17 -6.46
C ILE A 233 29.37 4.86 -5.00
N PRO A 234 29.78 5.72 -4.04
CA PRO A 234 29.64 5.39 -2.63
C PRO A 234 28.20 5.28 -2.15
N LEU A 235 27.33 6.20 -2.55
CA LEU A 235 25.90 6.22 -2.20
C LEU A 235 25.05 6.53 -3.43
N THR A 236 24.04 5.72 -3.72
CA THR A 236 23.08 5.98 -4.81
C THR A 236 21.65 5.58 -4.48
N ASP A 237 20.70 6.11 -5.23
CA ASP A 237 19.26 5.82 -5.19
C ASP A 237 18.59 6.35 -6.47
N VAL A 238 17.29 6.12 -6.65
CA VAL A 238 16.46 6.83 -7.63
C VAL A 238 15.67 7.92 -6.93
N ASP A 239 15.87 9.17 -7.34
CA ASP A 239 15.20 10.37 -6.78
C ASP A 239 15.32 10.52 -5.25
N MET A 240 16.35 9.89 -4.67
CA MET A 240 16.54 9.74 -3.21
C MET A 240 15.31 9.16 -2.49
N ASN A 241 14.45 8.40 -3.17
CA ASN A 241 13.17 7.97 -2.64
C ASN A 241 13.29 7.26 -1.28
N SER A 242 14.23 6.32 -1.16
CA SER A 242 14.48 5.58 0.06
C SER A 242 15.57 6.24 0.91
N THR A 243 16.69 6.61 0.29
CA THR A 243 17.87 7.16 0.99
C THR A 243 17.53 8.39 1.81
N ARG A 244 16.66 9.26 1.30
CA ARG A 244 16.19 10.45 2.03
C ARG A 244 15.61 10.07 3.39
N VAL A 245 14.67 9.13 3.42
CA VAL A 245 13.88 8.81 4.61
C VAL A 245 14.79 8.21 5.69
N TRP A 246 15.74 7.37 5.30
CA TRP A 246 16.72 6.76 6.20
C TRP A 246 17.73 7.77 6.77
N LEU A 247 18.22 8.71 5.95
CA LEU A 247 19.19 9.71 6.39
C LEU A 247 18.54 10.87 7.15
N MET A 248 17.33 11.28 6.79
CA MET A 248 16.52 12.26 7.55
C MET A 248 16.34 11.85 9.01
N ALA A 249 16.24 10.55 9.27
CA ALA A 249 16.04 10.01 10.60
C ALA A 249 17.21 10.30 11.55
N ALA A 250 18.44 10.40 11.02
CA ALA A 250 19.63 10.82 11.77
C ALA A 250 19.56 12.27 12.26
N PHE A 251 18.62 13.06 11.73
CA PHE A 251 18.33 14.43 12.12
C PHE A 251 16.99 14.53 12.88
N GLY A 252 16.40 13.41 13.29
CA GLY A 252 15.14 13.37 14.05
C GLY A 252 13.90 13.59 13.19
N LEU A 253 14.03 13.44 11.86
CA LEU A 253 12.93 13.61 10.92
C LEU A 253 12.55 12.26 10.32
N ARG A 254 11.30 11.83 10.50
CA ARG A 254 10.85 10.50 10.04
C ARG A 254 10.09 10.57 8.70
N THR A 255 9.85 11.75 8.16
CA THR A 255 9.15 11.94 6.88
C THR A 255 9.44 13.33 6.31
N ARG A 256 9.25 13.53 5.00
CA ARG A 256 9.28 14.84 4.32
C ARG A 256 7.88 15.45 4.26
N GLY A 257 7.24 15.58 5.42
CA GLY A 257 5.84 15.91 5.53
C GLY A 257 5.44 16.23 6.97
N ILE A 258 4.21 15.86 7.33
CA ILE A 258 3.74 16.00 8.72
C ILE A 258 4.29 14.86 9.56
N GLN A 259 4.83 15.19 10.73
CA GLN A 259 5.14 14.23 11.79
C GLN A 259 4.57 14.70 13.12
N VAL A 260 4.45 13.79 14.08
CA VAL A 260 4.03 14.09 15.45
C VAL A 260 5.08 13.65 16.46
N ASP A 261 5.45 14.57 17.35
CA ASP A 261 6.38 14.35 18.45
C ASP A 261 5.79 14.91 19.74
N ASP A 262 5.71 14.10 20.79
CA ASP A 262 5.12 14.50 22.08
C ASP A 262 3.75 15.19 21.93
N ASP A 263 2.89 14.62 21.09
CA ASP A 263 1.56 15.13 20.70
C ASP A 263 1.53 16.45 19.91
N VAL A 264 2.70 16.96 19.51
CA VAL A 264 2.83 18.18 18.70
C VAL A 264 3.05 17.81 17.24
N VAL A 265 2.09 18.18 16.41
CA VAL A 265 2.16 18.03 14.96
C VAL A 265 3.03 19.14 14.37
N SER A 266 3.94 18.76 13.47
CA SER A 266 4.83 19.69 12.79
C SER A 266 5.04 19.30 11.33
N TYR A 267 5.42 20.28 10.51
CA TYR A 267 5.86 20.06 9.14
C TYR A 267 7.38 20.04 9.08
N THR A 268 7.96 18.89 8.73
CA THR A 268 9.42 18.69 8.80
C THR A 268 10.22 19.60 7.89
N PRO A 269 9.79 19.92 6.64
CA PRO A 269 10.61 20.69 5.72
C PRO A 269 10.86 22.16 6.11
N THR A 270 10.23 22.68 7.17
CA THR A 270 10.49 24.04 7.68
C THR A 270 11.37 24.06 8.94
N SER A 271 11.82 22.90 9.42
CA SER A 271 12.61 22.80 10.65
C SER A 271 14.10 23.05 10.43
N GLU A 272 14.80 23.53 11.46
CA GLU A 272 16.27 23.64 11.44
C GLU A 272 16.96 22.27 11.29
N ASN A 273 16.35 21.21 11.82
CA ASN A 273 16.81 19.83 11.62
C ASN A 273 16.80 19.45 10.12
N TYR A 274 15.82 19.93 9.35
CA TYR A 274 15.75 19.67 7.91
C TYR A 274 16.83 20.45 7.16
N LYS A 275 17.09 21.70 7.57
CA LYS A 275 18.23 22.45 7.05
C LYS A 275 19.56 21.71 7.27
N ALA A 276 19.78 21.19 8.47
CA ALA A 276 20.98 20.41 8.78
C ALA A 276 21.09 19.13 7.94
N PHE A 277 19.98 18.44 7.70
CA PHE A 277 19.92 17.32 6.76
C PHE A 277 20.32 17.76 5.34
N LEU A 278 19.80 18.89 4.85
CA LEU A 278 20.16 19.42 3.53
C LEU A 278 21.65 19.80 3.43
N GLU A 279 22.22 20.39 4.49
CA GLU A 279 23.65 20.71 4.59
C GLU A 279 24.52 19.45 4.51
N TYR A 280 24.14 18.39 5.24
CA TYR A 280 24.81 17.10 5.19
C TYR A 280 24.73 16.46 3.80
N MET A 281 23.54 16.42 3.21
CA MET A 281 23.35 15.85 1.87
C MET A 281 24.06 16.66 0.78
N ASN A 282 24.07 17.99 0.90
CA ASN A 282 24.85 18.84 0.00
C ASN A 282 26.35 18.55 0.12
N THR A 283 26.86 18.33 1.34
CA THR A 283 28.26 17.93 1.56
C THR A 283 28.56 16.59 0.87
N LEU A 284 27.71 15.57 1.06
CA LEU A 284 27.88 14.28 0.38
C LEU A 284 27.85 14.43 -1.15
N TYR A 285 26.97 15.28 -1.68
CA TYR A 285 26.92 15.55 -3.11
C TYR A 285 28.20 16.25 -3.57
N ASP A 286 28.60 17.36 -2.95
CA ASP A 286 29.76 18.17 -3.37
C ASP A 286 31.07 17.39 -3.28
N GLU A 287 31.23 16.54 -2.27
CA GLU A 287 32.37 15.64 -2.13
C GLU A 287 32.32 14.45 -3.10
N GLY A 288 31.22 14.27 -3.85
CA GLY A 288 31.03 13.18 -4.81
C GLY A 288 30.80 11.83 -4.15
N LEU A 289 30.30 11.83 -2.93
CA LEU A 289 29.90 10.64 -2.17
C LEU A 289 28.48 10.20 -2.54
N LEU A 290 27.60 11.16 -2.86
CA LEU A 290 26.30 10.90 -3.47
C LEU A 290 26.41 10.91 -4.99
N ASP A 291 25.81 9.90 -5.63
CA ASP A 291 25.74 9.76 -7.09
C ASP A 291 25.23 11.04 -7.77
N LYS A 292 25.99 11.53 -8.76
CA LYS A 292 25.64 12.73 -9.53
C LYS A 292 24.41 12.53 -10.41
N GLU A 293 24.04 11.28 -10.68
CA GLU A 293 22.86 10.93 -11.47
C GLU A 293 21.63 10.58 -10.62
N VAL A 294 21.69 10.73 -9.28
CA VAL A 294 20.61 10.30 -8.35
C VAL A 294 19.21 10.83 -8.72
N TYR A 295 19.11 12.05 -9.26
CA TYR A 295 17.85 12.69 -9.68
C TYR A 295 17.54 12.55 -11.19
N GLY A 296 18.35 11.81 -11.93
CA GLY A 296 18.25 11.71 -13.39
C GLY A 296 18.34 10.29 -13.94
N GLN A 297 18.68 9.31 -13.10
CA GLN A 297 18.77 7.91 -13.49
C GLN A 297 17.45 7.17 -13.29
N SER A 298 17.18 6.20 -14.17
CA SER A 298 16.13 5.21 -13.96
C SER A 298 16.59 4.07 -13.04
N ASP A 299 15.66 3.27 -12.56
CA ASP A 299 15.97 2.08 -11.78
C ASP A 299 16.81 1.06 -12.57
N GLU A 300 16.58 0.91 -13.87
CA GLU A 300 17.41 0.06 -14.75
C GLU A 300 18.84 0.57 -14.87
N GLN A 301 19.04 1.89 -14.88
CA GLN A 301 20.38 2.49 -14.89
C GLN A 301 21.10 2.26 -13.56
N LYS A 302 20.38 2.38 -12.42
CA LYS A 302 20.90 2.03 -11.09
C LYS A 302 21.29 0.55 -11.02
N LYS A 303 20.41 -0.36 -11.49
CA LYS A 303 20.67 -1.81 -11.55
C LYS A 303 21.89 -2.15 -12.38
N ALA A 304 22.04 -1.53 -13.56
CA ALA A 304 23.24 -1.73 -14.39
C ALA A 304 24.54 -1.35 -13.67
N LYS A 305 24.54 -0.29 -12.83
CA LYS A 305 25.70 0.06 -11.98
C LYS A 305 25.95 -1.01 -10.89
N GLY A 306 24.88 -1.53 -10.30
CA GLY A 306 24.94 -2.62 -9.32
C GLY A 306 25.54 -3.91 -9.89
N GLU A 307 25.06 -4.35 -11.05
CA GLU A 307 25.58 -5.52 -11.79
C GLU A 307 27.05 -5.37 -12.20
N ASN A 308 27.50 -4.13 -12.42
CA ASN A 308 28.90 -3.81 -12.71
C ASN A 308 29.78 -3.70 -11.45
N ASN A 309 29.25 -4.02 -10.25
CA ASN A 309 29.94 -3.91 -8.96
C ASN A 309 30.50 -2.49 -8.70
N GLN A 310 29.71 -1.46 -8.98
CA GLN A 310 30.10 -0.06 -8.82
C GLN A 310 29.47 0.63 -7.61
N LEU A 311 28.61 -0.04 -6.84
CA LEU A 311 27.82 0.58 -5.77
C LEU A 311 28.31 0.16 -4.38
N GLY A 312 28.52 1.14 -3.49
CA GLY A 312 28.91 0.93 -2.08
C GLY A 312 27.74 0.83 -1.11
N LEU A 313 26.83 1.80 -1.14
CA LEU A 313 25.57 1.85 -0.37
C LEU A 313 24.44 2.25 -1.32
N PHE A 314 23.36 1.50 -1.35
CA PHE A 314 22.25 1.73 -2.28
C PHE A 314 20.93 1.25 -1.72
N ALA A 315 19.82 1.79 -2.22
CA ALA A 315 18.49 1.40 -1.79
C ALA A 315 17.81 0.43 -2.78
N ASP A 316 17.18 -0.60 -2.21
CA ASP A 316 16.26 -1.51 -2.88
C ASP A 316 15.53 -2.34 -1.82
N TYR A 317 14.48 -3.08 -2.21
CA TYR A 317 13.79 -3.97 -1.27
C TYR A 317 14.74 -5.06 -0.75
N PHE A 318 15.51 -5.68 -1.64
CA PHE A 318 16.62 -6.58 -1.32
C PHE A 318 17.85 -6.24 -2.16
N SER A 319 19.05 -6.39 -1.61
CA SER A 319 20.29 -5.99 -2.29
C SER A 319 20.50 -6.68 -3.64
N PHE A 320 20.05 -7.94 -3.78
CA PHE A 320 20.19 -8.70 -5.02
C PHE A 320 19.32 -8.20 -6.17
N PHE A 321 18.23 -7.47 -5.90
CA PHE A 321 17.43 -6.83 -6.95
C PHE A 321 18.22 -5.76 -7.71
N THR A 322 19.16 -5.09 -7.03
CA THR A 322 20.07 -4.13 -7.66
C THR A 322 21.34 -4.79 -8.21
N THR A 323 21.90 -5.76 -7.49
CA THR A 323 23.23 -6.31 -7.84
C THR A 323 23.21 -7.51 -8.79
N GLY A 324 22.05 -8.15 -8.97
CA GLY A 324 21.91 -9.38 -9.78
C GLY A 324 22.61 -10.61 -9.17
N ARG A 325 23.07 -10.52 -7.92
CA ARG A 325 23.66 -11.63 -7.16
C ARG A 325 22.60 -12.64 -6.72
N SER A 326 23.03 -13.82 -6.28
CA SER A 326 22.12 -14.76 -5.61
C SER A 326 21.73 -14.27 -4.21
N GLU A 327 20.60 -14.75 -3.68
CA GLU A 327 20.20 -14.52 -2.29
C GLU A 327 21.29 -14.95 -1.28
N ALA A 328 21.99 -16.04 -1.58
CA ALA A 328 23.08 -16.54 -0.74
C ALA A 328 24.27 -15.57 -0.67
N GLU A 329 24.58 -14.89 -1.77
CA GLU A 329 25.62 -13.85 -1.82
C GLU A 329 25.13 -12.54 -1.20
N ALA A 330 23.84 -12.23 -1.32
CA ALA A 330 23.21 -11.05 -0.75
C ALA A 330 23.18 -11.05 0.78
N MET A 331 23.22 -12.21 1.43
CA MET A 331 23.39 -12.28 2.90
C MET A 331 24.72 -11.67 3.39
N ASN A 332 25.68 -11.40 2.49
CA ASN A 332 26.88 -10.64 2.83
C ASN A 332 26.66 -9.13 2.83
N ASP A 333 25.53 -8.63 2.34
CA ASP A 333 25.25 -7.19 2.24
C ASP A 333 24.45 -6.73 3.46
N PRO A 334 25.07 -6.24 4.54
CA PRO A 334 24.29 -5.87 5.70
C PRO A 334 23.38 -4.68 5.38
N MET A 335 22.16 -4.75 5.93
CA MET A 335 21.20 -3.66 5.92
C MET A 335 21.79 -2.43 6.60
N PHE A 336 21.49 -1.26 6.06
CA PHE A 336 21.79 0.00 6.70
C PHE A 336 21.12 0.10 8.07
N GLN A 337 21.83 0.65 9.04
CA GLN A 337 21.31 0.86 10.39
C GLN A 337 21.03 2.35 10.62
N PRO A 338 19.98 2.71 11.38
CA PRO A 338 19.70 4.10 11.71
C PRO A 338 20.90 4.79 12.39
N LEU A 339 21.21 6.00 11.94
CA LEU A 339 22.33 6.79 12.45
C LEU A 339 21.86 7.79 13.51
N THR A 340 22.83 8.34 14.23
CA THR A 340 22.65 9.47 15.14
C THR A 340 23.44 10.69 14.65
N SER A 341 23.11 11.86 15.17
CA SER A 341 23.86 13.10 14.97
C SER A 341 23.71 14.02 16.19
N GLU A 342 24.29 15.21 16.17
CA GLU A 342 24.03 16.23 17.19
C GLU A 342 22.56 16.70 17.23
N TRP A 343 21.80 16.50 16.14
CA TRP A 343 20.39 16.87 16.02
C TRP A 343 19.44 15.78 16.53
N ALA A 344 19.89 14.53 16.54
CA ALA A 344 19.17 13.39 17.08
C ALA A 344 20.15 12.41 17.76
N PRO A 345 20.37 12.54 19.08
CA PRO A 345 21.30 11.70 19.82
C PRO A 345 20.77 10.28 20.06
N GLU A 346 19.47 10.05 19.85
CA GLU A 346 18.83 8.74 19.91
C GLU A 346 18.42 8.31 18.51
N ALA A 347 18.83 7.10 18.12
CA ALA A 347 18.49 6.55 16.82
C ALA A 347 17.00 6.22 16.77
N LYS A 348 16.33 6.75 15.74
CA LYS A 348 14.94 6.45 15.41
C LYS A 348 14.85 6.22 13.91
N ILE A 349 13.80 5.54 13.46
CA ILE A 349 13.55 5.35 12.03
C ILE A 349 12.03 5.36 11.78
N PRO A 350 11.54 5.81 10.61
CA PRO A 350 10.13 5.65 10.28
C PRO A 350 9.72 4.19 10.20
N GLY A 351 8.69 3.84 10.96
CA GLY A 351 7.99 2.57 10.90
C GLY A 351 6.71 2.67 10.08
N SER A 352 6.41 1.64 9.30
CA SER A 352 5.14 1.49 8.60
C SER A 352 3.98 1.34 9.60
N PRO A 353 2.79 1.91 9.31
CA PRO A 353 1.59 1.71 10.12
C PRO A 353 1.01 0.30 9.94
N ARG A 354 1.57 -0.53 9.04
CA ARG A 354 1.17 -1.92 8.80
C ARG A 354 -0.30 -2.09 8.39
N ILE A 355 -0.93 -1.02 7.93
CA ILE A 355 -2.34 -0.96 7.56
C ILE A 355 -2.46 -0.23 6.22
N SER A 356 -3.20 -0.83 5.28
CA SER A 356 -3.63 -0.15 4.04
C SER A 356 -5.14 -0.10 3.97
N ARG A 357 -5.72 1.10 3.82
CA ARG A 357 -7.17 1.32 3.68
C ARG A 357 -7.69 1.07 2.27
N GLY A 358 -9.02 1.06 2.12
CA GLY A 358 -9.69 1.02 0.82
C GLY A 358 -9.68 -0.34 0.14
N THR A 359 -9.49 -1.43 0.88
CA THR A 359 -9.27 -2.76 0.27
C THR A 359 -10.56 -3.56 0.10
N PHE A 360 -11.60 -3.25 0.85
CA PHE A 360 -12.92 -3.87 0.72
C PHE A 360 -14.02 -2.96 1.25
N ALA A 361 -14.96 -2.59 0.39
CA ALA A 361 -16.13 -1.80 0.77
C ALA A 361 -17.41 -2.39 0.16
N LEU A 362 -18.51 -2.27 0.89
CA LEU A 362 -19.84 -2.66 0.43
C LEU A 362 -20.62 -1.41 0.00
N THR A 363 -21.36 -1.50 -1.11
CA THR A 363 -22.26 -0.43 -1.50
C THR A 363 -23.69 -0.72 -1.06
N ASN A 364 -24.56 0.30 -1.08
CA ASN A 364 -25.96 0.18 -0.70
C ASN A 364 -26.82 -0.71 -1.62
N VAL A 365 -26.30 -1.14 -2.78
CA VAL A 365 -27.00 -2.09 -3.63
C VAL A 365 -26.75 -3.54 -3.22
N ASN A 366 -25.71 -3.80 -2.40
CA ASN A 366 -25.32 -5.14 -1.96
C ASN A 366 -26.55 -5.93 -1.44
N PRO A 367 -26.83 -7.13 -1.96
CA PRO A 367 -28.02 -7.89 -1.61
C PRO A 367 -27.94 -8.61 -0.26
N SER A 368 -26.75 -8.77 0.32
CA SER A 368 -26.54 -9.53 1.55
C SER A 368 -25.22 -9.13 2.25
N PRO A 369 -25.16 -7.98 2.94
CA PRO A 369 -23.94 -7.49 3.57
C PRO A 369 -23.28 -8.51 4.50
N GLU A 370 -24.04 -9.17 5.36
CA GLU A 370 -23.51 -10.19 6.27
C GLU A 370 -22.77 -11.33 5.52
N ALA A 371 -23.33 -11.83 4.41
CA ALA A 371 -22.68 -12.84 3.60
C ALA A 371 -21.36 -12.33 3.01
N SER A 372 -21.33 -11.08 2.53
CA SER A 372 -20.11 -10.46 1.99
C SER A 372 -19.05 -10.25 3.07
N MET A 373 -19.45 -9.88 4.29
CA MET A 373 -18.52 -9.73 5.42
C MET A 373 -17.94 -11.08 5.86
N ARG A 374 -18.74 -12.13 5.91
CA ARG A 374 -18.26 -13.51 6.17
C ARG A 374 -17.36 -14.03 5.05
N TRP A 375 -17.64 -13.64 3.81
CA TRP A 375 -16.85 -14.00 2.63
C TRP A 375 -15.44 -13.42 2.69
N VAL A 376 -15.30 -12.16 3.11
CA VAL A 376 -13.97 -11.51 3.22
C VAL A 376 -13.24 -11.87 4.51
N ASP A 377 -13.98 -12.14 5.61
CA ASP A 377 -13.36 -12.43 6.92
C ASP A 377 -12.38 -13.61 6.89
N TYR A 378 -12.66 -14.63 6.07
CA TYR A 378 -11.78 -15.78 5.91
C TYR A 378 -10.34 -15.37 5.58
N PHE A 379 -10.13 -14.35 4.74
CA PHE A 379 -8.81 -13.90 4.32
C PHE A 379 -8.01 -13.20 5.42
N TYR A 380 -8.64 -12.84 6.55
CA TYR A 380 -7.95 -12.36 7.74
C TYR A 380 -7.46 -13.50 8.67
N SER A 381 -7.72 -14.76 8.31
CA SER A 381 -7.11 -15.92 8.97
C SER A 381 -5.78 -16.31 8.31
N GLU A 382 -4.92 -17.05 9.02
CA GLU A 382 -3.67 -17.59 8.45
C GLU A 382 -3.96 -18.53 7.25
N GLU A 383 -4.94 -19.43 7.39
CA GLU A 383 -5.33 -20.34 6.30
C GLU A 383 -5.86 -19.56 5.09
N GLY A 384 -6.74 -18.58 5.33
CA GLY A 384 -7.38 -17.82 4.27
C GLY A 384 -6.44 -16.86 3.56
N THR A 385 -5.49 -16.25 4.26
CA THR A 385 -4.47 -15.44 3.59
C THR A 385 -3.56 -16.29 2.71
N LYS A 386 -3.15 -17.48 3.17
CA LYS A 386 -2.36 -18.40 2.34
C LYS A 386 -3.17 -18.96 1.19
N TYR A 387 -4.47 -19.16 1.38
CA TYR A 387 -5.39 -19.53 0.31
C TYR A 387 -5.52 -18.44 -0.75
N ILE A 388 -5.72 -17.17 -0.38
CA ILE A 388 -5.80 -16.09 -1.37
C ILE A 388 -4.43 -15.81 -2.00
N GLU A 389 -3.32 -16.06 -1.31
CA GLU A 389 -1.98 -15.90 -1.90
C GLU A 389 -1.59 -17.04 -2.85
N GLN A 390 -1.91 -18.30 -2.53
CA GLN A 390 -1.38 -19.49 -3.22
C GLN A 390 -2.43 -20.31 -3.97
N GLY A 391 -3.71 -20.03 -3.77
CA GLY A 391 -4.82 -20.79 -4.34
C GLY A 391 -5.06 -22.16 -3.69
N PRO A 392 -6.04 -22.92 -4.21
CA PRO A 392 -6.36 -24.27 -3.73
C PRO A 392 -5.30 -25.30 -4.13
N GLU A 393 -5.33 -26.44 -3.44
CA GLU A 393 -4.50 -27.61 -3.75
C GLU A 393 -4.72 -28.07 -5.21
N GLY A 394 -3.65 -28.45 -5.89
CA GLY A 394 -3.65 -28.95 -7.27
C GLY A 394 -3.53 -27.87 -8.34
N VAL A 395 -3.35 -26.60 -7.96
CA VAL A 395 -3.15 -25.49 -8.90
C VAL A 395 -1.70 -25.00 -8.87
N LEU A 396 -1.31 -24.25 -7.84
CA LEU A 396 0.08 -23.82 -7.65
C LEU A 396 0.88 -24.87 -6.88
N TRP A 397 0.24 -25.50 -5.90
CA TRP A 397 0.86 -26.42 -4.96
C TRP A 397 0.03 -27.68 -4.77
N GLU A 398 0.68 -28.79 -4.40
CA GLU A 398 0.04 -30.04 -3.99
C GLU A 398 0.77 -30.67 -2.81
N TYR A 399 0.10 -31.54 -2.05
CA TYR A 399 0.78 -32.31 -0.99
C TYR A 399 1.54 -33.51 -1.55
N GLN A 400 2.79 -33.66 -1.12
CA GLN A 400 3.58 -34.88 -1.29
C GLN A 400 4.16 -35.35 0.05
N GLU A 401 4.53 -36.63 0.12
CA GLU A 401 5.19 -37.21 1.30
C GLU A 401 6.71 -37.19 1.07
N ASN A 402 7.47 -36.60 1.99
CA ASN A 402 8.94 -36.62 1.95
C ASN A 402 9.50 -37.97 2.43
N ALA A 403 10.81 -38.16 2.33
CA ALA A 403 11.49 -39.40 2.75
C ALA A 403 11.29 -39.76 4.24
N ASP A 404 10.94 -38.79 5.08
CA ASP A 404 10.66 -38.97 6.51
C ASP A 404 9.17 -39.27 6.81
N GLY A 405 8.32 -39.31 5.79
CA GLY A 405 6.88 -39.61 5.91
C GLY A 405 6.02 -38.39 6.25
N GLU A 406 6.57 -37.18 6.16
CA GLU A 406 5.87 -35.93 6.44
C GLU A 406 5.17 -35.40 5.19
N LYS A 407 3.97 -34.85 5.36
CA LYS A 407 3.26 -34.16 4.28
C LYS A 407 3.78 -32.75 4.13
N VAL A 408 4.23 -32.43 2.93
CA VAL A 408 4.79 -31.12 2.57
C VAL A 408 4.13 -30.60 1.30
N ARG A 409 4.07 -29.27 1.15
CA ARG A 409 3.62 -28.64 -0.09
C ARG A 409 4.75 -28.56 -1.09
N VAL A 410 4.48 -28.97 -2.32
CA VAL A 410 5.41 -28.83 -3.44
C VAL A 410 4.72 -28.12 -4.59
N TYR A 411 5.48 -27.49 -5.48
CA TYR A 411 4.92 -26.94 -6.71
C TYR A 411 4.32 -28.05 -7.56
N VAL A 412 3.14 -27.79 -8.14
CA VAL A 412 2.53 -28.71 -9.10
C VAL A 412 3.43 -28.85 -10.33
N ASP A 413 3.46 -30.05 -10.92
CA ASP A 413 4.19 -30.31 -12.16
C ASP A 413 3.80 -29.31 -13.26
N GLY A 414 4.80 -28.59 -13.79
CA GLY A 414 4.64 -27.63 -14.87
C GLY A 414 4.61 -26.15 -14.46
N ILE A 415 4.65 -25.85 -13.16
CA ILE A 415 4.87 -24.49 -12.66
C ILE A 415 6.30 -24.03 -12.98
N ASP A 416 6.43 -22.82 -13.51
CA ASP A 416 7.73 -22.17 -13.69
C ASP A 416 8.25 -21.65 -12.35
N THR A 417 9.06 -22.48 -11.69
CA THR A 417 9.64 -22.15 -10.37
C THR A 417 10.68 -21.02 -10.40
N GLU A 418 11.07 -20.53 -11.58
CA GLU A 418 11.92 -19.35 -11.72
C GLU A 418 11.10 -18.06 -11.88
N ASN A 419 9.80 -18.16 -12.19
CA ASN A 419 8.86 -17.04 -12.34
C ASN A 419 7.55 -17.29 -11.55
N THR A 420 7.68 -17.73 -10.31
CA THR A 420 6.56 -18.16 -9.46
C THR A 420 5.50 -17.07 -9.26
N GLU A 421 5.91 -15.81 -9.16
CA GLU A 421 4.98 -14.68 -9.03
C GLU A 421 4.08 -14.52 -10.26
N ASP A 422 4.60 -14.68 -11.47
CA ASP A 422 3.79 -14.61 -12.70
C ASP A 422 2.82 -15.79 -12.83
N GLU A 423 3.24 -16.98 -12.37
CA GLU A 423 2.33 -18.14 -12.27
C GLU A 423 1.21 -17.87 -11.26
N ARG A 424 1.55 -17.32 -10.09
CA ARG A 424 0.59 -16.93 -9.04
C ARG A 424 -0.43 -15.91 -9.56
N GLY A 425 0.02 -14.93 -10.35
CA GLY A 425 -0.85 -13.92 -10.96
C GLY A 425 -1.91 -14.46 -11.93
N LYS A 426 -1.74 -15.68 -12.46
CA LYS A 426 -2.76 -16.36 -13.28
C LYS A 426 -3.78 -17.11 -12.44
N ILE A 427 -3.48 -17.36 -11.17
CA ILE A 427 -4.21 -18.29 -10.29
C ILE A 427 -5.12 -17.56 -9.30
N THR A 428 -4.71 -16.38 -8.84
CA THR A 428 -5.38 -15.62 -7.78
C THR A 428 -5.39 -14.11 -8.06
N PRO A 429 -6.40 -13.36 -7.56
CA PRO A 429 -6.38 -11.90 -7.60
C PRO A 429 -5.29 -11.25 -6.73
N ALA A 430 -4.66 -11.97 -5.78
CA ALA A 430 -3.69 -11.39 -4.85
C ALA A 430 -2.29 -11.09 -5.46
N TYR A 431 -2.22 -10.70 -6.73
CA TYR A 431 -1.00 -10.35 -7.44
C TYR A 431 -1.03 -8.85 -7.79
N GLY A 432 -0.09 -8.08 -7.24
CA GLY A 432 -0.01 -6.63 -7.51
C GLY A 432 -1.18 -5.80 -6.99
N LEU A 433 -2.04 -6.37 -6.13
CA LEU A 433 -3.20 -5.71 -5.54
C LEU A 433 -3.10 -5.64 -4.01
N THR A 434 -3.73 -4.62 -3.44
CA THR A 434 -3.89 -4.47 -1.98
C THR A 434 -5.17 -5.19 -1.54
N THR A 435 -5.11 -6.50 -1.35
CA THR A 435 -6.26 -7.33 -0.99
C THR A 435 -6.66 -7.17 0.49
N PRO A 436 -7.94 -7.40 0.86
CA PRO A 436 -8.39 -7.39 2.25
C PRO A 436 -8.01 -8.68 2.97
N ASN A 437 -6.77 -8.78 3.42
CA ASN A 437 -6.21 -9.94 4.12
C ASN A 437 -5.16 -9.53 5.16
N ILE A 438 -4.66 -10.52 5.93
CA ILE A 438 -3.43 -10.36 6.70
C ILE A 438 -2.21 -10.73 5.84
N VAL A 439 -1.18 -9.89 5.75
CA VAL A 439 0.07 -10.25 5.06
C VAL A 439 1.03 -10.84 6.09
N ILE A 440 1.36 -12.12 5.96
CA ILE A 440 2.23 -12.86 6.89
C ILE A 440 3.29 -13.62 6.09
N ASP A 441 4.43 -13.92 6.71
CA ASP A 441 5.44 -14.76 6.06
C ASP A 441 4.89 -16.16 5.74
N THR A 442 5.29 -16.70 4.59
CA THR A 442 4.94 -18.08 4.19
C THR A 442 6.02 -19.03 4.70
N THR A 443 5.80 -19.60 5.89
CA THR A 443 6.76 -20.51 6.53
C THR A 443 6.12 -21.85 6.90
N GLY A 444 6.93 -22.79 7.38
CA GLY A 444 6.47 -24.08 7.88
C GLY A 444 5.69 -24.89 6.84
N GLU A 445 4.47 -25.31 7.20
CA GLU A 445 3.63 -26.16 6.34
C GLU A 445 3.07 -25.45 5.09
N TYR A 446 3.11 -24.12 5.05
CA TYR A 446 2.64 -23.31 3.92
C TYR A 446 3.74 -22.99 2.90
N HIS A 447 5.00 -23.30 3.21
CA HIS A 447 6.11 -23.13 2.28
C HIS A 447 6.02 -24.16 1.14
N ILE A 448 6.09 -23.69 -0.10
CA ILE A 448 6.01 -24.53 -1.31
C ILE A 448 7.43 -24.87 -1.79
N ARG A 449 7.78 -26.16 -1.75
CA ARG A 449 9.10 -26.69 -2.13
C ARG A 449 9.16 -27.04 -3.62
N LYS A 450 10.35 -27.08 -4.24
CA LYS A 450 10.45 -27.61 -5.63
C LYS A 450 10.33 -29.13 -5.66
N THR A 451 10.79 -29.82 -4.61
CA THR A 451 10.58 -31.27 -4.43
C THR A 451 10.28 -31.61 -2.97
N ALA A 452 9.67 -32.77 -2.72
CA ALA A 452 9.28 -33.17 -1.36
C ALA A 452 10.48 -33.30 -0.40
N ASP A 453 11.62 -33.79 -0.89
CA ASP A 453 12.84 -34.03 -0.11
C ASP A 453 13.77 -32.81 -0.02
N GLU A 454 13.44 -31.72 -0.72
CA GLU A 454 14.21 -30.48 -0.62
C GLU A 454 13.83 -29.75 0.67
N GLU A 455 14.85 -29.37 1.44
CA GLU A 455 14.66 -28.48 2.58
C GLU A 455 14.39 -27.05 2.08
N PRO A 456 13.36 -26.37 2.60
CA PRO A 456 13.14 -24.95 2.34
C PRO A 456 14.42 -24.14 2.59
N ASP A 457 14.89 -23.40 1.59
CA ASP A 457 15.97 -22.44 1.84
C ASP A 457 15.40 -21.16 2.46
N THR A 458 15.32 -21.14 3.78
CA THR A 458 14.86 -19.96 4.54
C THR A 458 15.99 -19.01 4.93
N ARG A 459 17.24 -19.33 4.61
CA ARG A 459 18.40 -18.61 5.16
C ARG A 459 18.35 -17.12 4.87
N PHE A 460 17.97 -16.74 3.65
CA PHE A 460 17.87 -15.33 3.26
C PHE A 460 16.73 -14.61 3.99
N SER A 461 15.53 -15.21 4.04
CA SER A 461 14.39 -14.60 4.74
C SER A 461 14.60 -14.52 6.24
N ASP A 462 15.20 -15.54 6.85
CA ASP A 462 15.59 -15.55 8.26
C ASP A 462 16.64 -14.46 8.55
N TRP A 463 17.63 -14.30 7.67
CA TRP A 463 18.64 -13.27 7.77
C TRP A 463 18.05 -11.85 7.63
N VAL A 464 17.15 -11.62 6.66
CA VAL A 464 16.44 -10.34 6.53
C VAL A 464 15.58 -10.05 7.76
N ALA A 465 14.88 -11.06 8.29
CA ALA A 465 14.08 -10.92 9.49
C ALA A 465 14.95 -10.55 10.70
N GLN A 466 16.13 -11.18 10.83
CA GLN A 466 17.11 -10.85 11.86
C GLN A 466 17.62 -9.41 11.70
N GLU A 467 18.04 -9.02 10.50
CA GLU A 467 18.53 -7.66 10.20
C GLU A 467 17.47 -6.61 10.54
N THR A 468 16.22 -6.88 10.19
CA THR A 468 15.07 -6.00 10.48
C THR A 468 14.81 -5.90 11.97
N ALA A 469 14.77 -7.03 12.67
CA ALA A 469 14.56 -7.07 14.12
C ALA A 469 15.64 -6.30 14.86
N GLU A 470 16.91 -6.55 14.54
CA GLU A 470 18.04 -5.93 15.23
C GLU A 470 18.16 -4.42 14.98
N LYS A 471 17.74 -3.94 13.79
CA LYS A 471 17.99 -2.54 13.37
C LYS A 471 16.76 -1.64 13.37
N MET A 472 15.55 -2.19 13.52
CA MET A 472 14.32 -1.39 13.41
C MET A 472 13.28 -1.67 14.49
N GLU A 473 13.05 -2.92 14.94
CA GLU A 473 11.86 -3.25 15.74
C GLU A 473 11.67 -2.40 16.99
N ASP A 474 12.76 -2.10 17.71
CA ASP A 474 12.72 -1.32 18.95
C ASP A 474 12.73 0.21 18.75
N ILE A 475 13.01 0.70 17.53
CA ILE A 475 13.26 2.12 17.25
C ILE A 475 12.43 2.69 16.09
N ALA A 476 11.62 1.85 15.44
CA ALA A 476 10.73 2.25 14.38
C ALA A 476 9.48 2.92 14.94
N GLU A 477 9.20 4.14 14.50
CA GLU A 477 8.05 4.92 14.93
C GLU A 477 7.25 5.39 13.72
N VAL A 478 5.93 5.21 13.75
CA VAL A 478 5.04 5.74 12.71
C VAL A 478 5.10 7.27 12.76
N PRO A 479 5.55 7.96 11.69
CA PRO A 479 5.77 9.41 11.72
C PRO A 479 4.50 10.20 12.05
N PHE A 480 3.37 9.74 11.52
CA PHE A 480 2.05 10.30 11.73
C PHE A 480 1.01 9.19 11.53
N PRO A 481 0.01 9.04 12.43
CA PRO A 481 -0.93 7.94 12.35
C PRO A 481 -1.81 8.02 11.10
N LEU A 482 -2.24 6.87 10.62
CA LEU A 482 -3.20 6.78 9.51
C LEU A 482 -4.58 7.25 10.00
N LEU A 483 -4.93 8.50 9.71
CA LEU A 483 -6.20 9.09 10.14
C LEU A 483 -7.05 9.63 8.98
N TYR A 484 -8.25 10.08 9.31
CA TYR A 484 -9.16 10.75 8.39
C TYR A 484 -9.26 12.25 8.70
N LEU A 485 -9.13 13.07 7.67
CA LEU A 485 -9.57 14.46 7.68
C LEU A 485 -11.06 14.50 7.35
N THR A 486 -11.83 15.37 8.00
CA THR A 486 -13.20 15.69 7.57
C THR A 486 -13.19 16.34 6.18
N ILE A 487 -14.36 16.41 5.52
CA ILE A 487 -14.47 17.10 4.22
C ILE A 487 -14.00 18.56 4.32
N GLU A 488 -14.40 19.30 5.36
CA GLU A 488 -13.98 20.69 5.56
C GLU A 488 -12.46 20.82 5.80
N GLU A 489 -11.88 19.93 6.60
CA GLU A 489 -10.43 19.88 6.82
C GLU A 489 -9.68 19.57 5.53
N ASN A 490 -10.15 18.59 4.76
CA ASN A 490 -9.55 18.20 3.48
C ASN A 490 -9.63 19.35 2.45
N ASP A 491 -10.77 20.04 2.36
CA ASP A 491 -10.96 21.20 1.46
C ASP A 491 -9.99 22.35 1.77
N LYS A 492 -9.63 22.55 3.05
CA LYS A 492 -8.65 23.56 3.47
C LYS A 492 -7.23 23.21 3.03
N VAL A 493 -6.85 21.93 3.11
CA VAL A 493 -5.46 21.52 2.89
C VAL A 493 -5.16 20.98 1.51
N ALA A 494 -6.16 20.57 0.72
CA ALA A 494 -5.93 19.86 -0.54
C ALA A 494 -5.09 20.65 -1.56
N ALA A 495 -5.38 21.95 -1.74
CA ALA A 495 -4.62 22.79 -2.66
C ALA A 495 -3.19 23.04 -2.13
N THR A 496 -3.08 23.36 -0.84
CA THR A 496 -1.80 23.60 -0.17
C THR A 496 -0.90 22.36 -0.19
N ALA A 497 -1.45 21.16 -0.03
CA ALA A 497 -0.70 19.90 -0.02
C ALA A 497 0.09 19.68 -1.31
N THR A 498 -0.56 19.76 -2.48
CA THR A 498 0.09 19.50 -3.77
C THR A 498 1.15 20.56 -4.09
N ASP A 499 0.85 21.82 -3.84
CA ASP A 499 1.79 22.92 -4.12
C ASP A 499 3.01 22.83 -3.19
N LEU A 500 2.80 22.56 -1.89
CA LEU A 500 3.88 22.35 -0.91
C LEU A 500 4.78 21.18 -1.31
N THR A 501 4.22 20.01 -1.58
CA THR A 501 5.00 18.82 -1.98
C THR A 501 5.88 19.13 -3.19
N THR A 502 5.29 19.72 -4.23
CA THR A 502 6.02 20.06 -5.47
C THR A 502 7.15 21.06 -5.20
N TYR A 503 6.88 22.10 -4.41
CA TYR A 503 7.87 23.12 -4.10
C TYR A 503 9.01 22.56 -3.25
N VAL A 504 8.70 21.80 -2.21
CA VAL A 504 9.70 21.18 -1.32
C VAL A 504 10.57 20.20 -2.08
N GLU A 505 10.00 19.33 -2.92
CA GLU A 505 10.74 18.39 -3.76
C GLU A 505 11.76 19.09 -4.65
N GLN A 506 11.33 20.14 -5.35
CA GLN A 506 12.21 20.90 -6.24
C GLN A 506 13.31 21.64 -5.49
N MET A 507 13.00 22.20 -4.33
CA MET A 507 13.97 22.97 -3.55
C MET A 507 14.97 22.05 -2.83
N GLU A 508 14.53 20.92 -2.29
CA GLU A 508 15.40 19.88 -1.73
C GLU A 508 16.46 19.46 -2.75
N ALA A 509 16.05 19.09 -3.96
CA ALA A 509 16.97 18.71 -5.02
C ALA A 509 17.95 19.84 -5.36
N LYS A 510 17.49 21.10 -5.41
CA LYS A 510 18.37 22.25 -5.70
C LYS A 510 19.35 22.56 -4.57
N PHE A 511 18.93 22.46 -3.31
CA PHE A 511 19.81 22.65 -2.17
C PHE A 511 20.88 21.56 -2.11
N ILE A 512 20.49 20.29 -2.24
CA ILE A 512 21.42 19.16 -2.23
C ILE A 512 22.43 19.27 -3.38
N THR A 513 21.97 19.61 -4.59
CA THR A 513 22.84 19.73 -5.77
C THR A 513 23.64 21.04 -5.84
N GLY A 514 23.45 21.97 -4.89
CA GLY A 514 24.09 23.29 -4.87
C GLY A 514 23.60 24.26 -5.94
N VAL A 515 22.51 23.94 -6.65
CA VAL A 515 21.85 24.85 -7.61
C VAL A 515 21.23 26.04 -6.87
N GLU A 516 20.65 25.80 -5.70
CA GLU A 516 20.20 26.83 -4.78
C GLU A 516 21.15 26.88 -3.57
N PRO A 517 21.74 28.04 -3.25
CA PRO A 517 22.55 28.18 -2.04
C PRO A 517 21.71 28.04 -0.77
N LEU A 518 22.19 27.28 0.21
CA LEU A 518 21.53 27.14 1.52
C LEU A 518 21.45 28.46 2.32
N ASP A 519 22.23 29.48 1.94
CA ASP A 519 22.06 30.86 2.43
C ASP A 519 20.65 31.43 2.18
N ASN A 520 19.92 30.89 1.20
CA ASN A 520 18.54 31.28 0.88
C ASN A 520 17.47 30.48 1.65
N TRP A 521 17.86 29.71 2.67
CA TRP A 521 16.96 28.95 3.55
C TRP A 521 15.80 29.79 4.10
N ASP A 522 16.08 30.99 4.61
CA ASP A 522 15.06 31.85 5.22
C ASP A 522 13.97 32.27 4.21
N ASP A 523 14.33 32.43 2.93
CA ASP A 523 13.38 32.78 1.88
C ASP A 523 12.57 31.57 1.40
N TYR A 524 13.16 30.38 1.44
CA TYR A 524 12.46 29.12 1.26
C TYR A 524 11.40 28.89 2.34
N VAL A 525 11.75 29.07 3.62
CA VAL A 525 10.79 28.94 4.74
C VAL A 525 9.67 29.96 4.62
N LYS A 526 9.97 31.24 4.35
CA LYS A 526 8.94 32.28 4.10
C LYS A 526 8.01 31.94 2.95
N THR A 527 8.52 31.26 1.92
CA THR A 527 7.70 30.84 0.78
C THR A 527 6.71 29.76 1.22
N ILE A 528 7.16 28.77 2.00
CA ILE A 528 6.27 27.75 2.58
C ILE A 528 5.23 28.36 3.53
N GLU A 529 5.65 29.31 4.37
CA GLU A 529 4.73 30.09 5.23
C GLU A 529 3.66 30.79 4.39
N ALA A 530 4.05 31.46 3.30
CA ALA A 530 3.14 32.15 2.39
C ALA A 530 2.20 31.19 1.63
N MET A 531 2.55 29.91 1.52
CA MET A 531 1.70 28.86 0.94
C MET A 531 0.65 28.33 1.93
N GLY A 532 0.67 28.78 3.18
CA GLY A 532 -0.35 28.46 4.20
C GLY A 532 0.01 27.28 5.10
N ILE A 533 1.30 27.06 5.38
CA ILE A 533 1.71 25.92 6.21
C ILE A 533 1.13 25.93 7.63
N ASP A 534 0.90 27.10 8.21
CA ASP A 534 0.35 27.22 9.56
C ASP A 534 -1.07 26.62 9.64
N GLU A 535 -1.93 26.96 8.68
CA GLU A 535 -3.29 26.39 8.59
C GLU A 535 -3.22 24.89 8.29
N TYR A 536 -2.29 24.48 7.43
CA TYR A 536 -2.05 23.07 7.13
C TYR A 536 -1.71 22.27 8.40
N VAL A 537 -0.75 22.72 9.20
CA VAL A 537 -0.37 22.07 10.46
C VAL A 537 -1.50 22.10 11.49
N GLU A 538 -2.25 23.21 11.62
CA GLU A 538 -3.38 23.31 12.55
C GLU A 538 -4.49 22.29 12.23
N VAL A 539 -4.79 22.07 10.94
CA VAL A 539 -5.74 21.05 10.50
C VAL A 539 -5.27 19.65 10.89
N TYR A 540 -4.01 19.31 10.64
CA TYR A 540 -3.47 17.99 11.01
C TYR A 540 -3.36 17.80 12.53
N GLN A 541 -3.07 18.84 13.31
CA GLN A 541 -3.15 18.80 14.77
C GLN A 541 -4.57 18.49 15.24
N THR A 542 -5.56 19.20 14.69
CA THR A 542 -6.98 18.97 15.03
C THR A 542 -7.41 17.54 14.72
N ALA A 543 -7.01 17.02 13.56
CA ALA A 543 -7.31 15.66 13.17
C ALA A 543 -6.60 14.63 14.05
N TYR A 544 -5.34 14.87 14.42
CA TYR A 544 -4.57 14.04 15.34
C TYR A 544 -5.24 13.97 16.72
N ASP A 545 -5.62 15.12 17.28
CA ASP A 545 -6.29 15.20 18.59
C ASP A 545 -7.62 14.41 18.59
N ARG A 546 -8.38 14.49 17.49
CA ARG A 546 -9.60 13.70 17.29
C ARG A 546 -9.29 12.20 17.22
N TRP A 547 -8.31 11.80 16.42
CA TRP A 547 -7.90 10.40 16.28
C TRP A 547 -7.42 9.81 17.62
N LYS A 548 -6.67 10.58 18.39
CA LYS A 548 -6.14 10.17 19.70
C LYS A 548 -7.24 10.01 20.76
N ALA A 549 -8.32 10.78 20.66
CA ALA A 549 -9.44 10.75 21.61
C ALA A 549 -10.40 9.57 21.38
N ASN A 550 -10.46 9.05 20.15
CA ASN A 550 -11.12 7.78 19.81
C ASN A 550 -10.28 6.61 20.31
#